data_AF-A0A645DHX5-F1
#
_entry.id   AF-A0A645DHX5-F1
#
_cell.length_a   1.000
_cell.length_b   1.000
_cell.length_c   1.000
_cell.angle_alpha   90.00
_cell.angle_beta   90.00
_cell.angle_gamma   90.00
#
_symmetry.space_group_name_H-M   'P 1'
#
loop_
_entity.id
_entity.type
_entity.pdbx_description
1 polymer ?
#
loop_
_entity_poly.entity_id
_entity_poly.type
_entity_poly.pdbx_seq_one_letter_code
_entity_poly.pdbx_strand_id
1 'polypeptide(L)'
;MAKLAAMPQKEEDVLNVLSATLEVRRQFPCIPIITMSMGPTGAVTRLVGGLFGSDLTFAVGSQSSAPGQIPVAELRQCFSVIHPTHTEA
;
A
#
# COMPACT_ATOMS: atom_id res chain seq x y z
N MET A 1 7.71 -5.58 13.51
CA MET A 1 6.93 -5.11 12.36
C MET A 1 5.65 -4.47 12.88
N ALA A 2 5.33 -3.26 12.45
CA ALA A 2 4.05 -2.61 12.74
C ALA A 2 3.11 -2.73 11.53
N LYS A 3 1.81 -2.85 11.77
CA LYS A 3 0.80 -2.96 10.72
C LYS A 3 -0.43 -2.12 11.06
N LEU A 4 -0.90 -1.33 10.10
CA LEU A 4 -2.13 -0.55 10.19
C LEU A 4 -3.01 -0.80 8.97
N ALA A 5 -4.28 -1.12 9.20
CA ALA A 5 -5.32 -1.15 8.17
C ALA A 5 -6.52 -0.34 8.66
N ALA A 6 -6.88 0.71 7.92
CA ALA A 6 -7.95 1.63 8.30
C ALA A 6 -9.03 1.68 7.22
N MET A 7 -10.31 1.77 7.60
CA MET A 7 -11.42 1.99 6.67
C MET A 7 -11.60 3.50 6.46
N PRO A 8 -11.48 4.02 5.23
CA PRO A 8 -11.75 5.44 4.97
C PRO A 8 -13.26 5.69 4.98
N GLN A 9 -13.68 6.82 5.54
CA GLN A 9 -15.05 7.34 5.42
C GLN A 9 -15.15 8.42 4.34
N LYS A 10 -14.01 9.03 3.98
CA LYS A 10 -13.85 10.04 2.93
C LYS A 10 -12.45 9.98 2.32
N GLU A 11 -12.25 10.64 1.20
CA GLU A 11 -11.00 10.62 0.42
C GLU A 11 -9.80 11.13 1.24
N GLU A 12 -10.00 12.12 2.12
CA GLU A 12 -8.95 12.65 2.98
C GLU A 12 -8.40 11.60 3.95
N ASP A 13 -9.19 10.60 4.34
CA ASP A 13 -8.71 9.52 5.20
C ASP A 13 -7.65 8.66 4.49
N VAL A 14 -7.79 8.49 3.17
CA VAL A 14 -6.78 7.81 2.34
C VAL A 14 -5.47 8.60 2.34
N LEU A 15 -5.56 9.93 2.20
CA LEU A 15 -4.40 10.82 2.26
C LEU A 15 -3.74 10.81 3.65
N ASN A 16 -4.55 10.73 4.71
CA ASN A 16 -4.06 10.64 6.08
C ASN A 16 -3.26 9.35 6.31
N VAL A 17 -3.73 8.20 5.79
CA VAL A 17 -2.99 6.94 5.87
C VAL A 17 -1.63 7.07 5.16
N LEU A 18 -1.57 7.63 3.95
CA LEU A 18 -0.30 7.82 3.23
C LEU A 18 0.65 8.79 3.97
N SER A 19 0.11 9.90 4.47
CA SER A 19 0.87 10.89 5.24
C SER A 19 1.46 10.29 6.51
N ALA A 20 0.66 9.55 7.28
CA ALA A 20 1.12 8.85 8.49
C ALA A 20 2.16 7.77 8.18
N THR A 21 2.02 7.07 7.05
CA THR A 21 3.02 6.09 6.60
C THR A 21 4.38 6.73 6.39
N LEU A 22 4.41 7.87 5.68
CA LEU A 22 5.64 8.61 5.40
C LEU A 22 6.25 9.19 6.68
N GLU A 23 5.42 9.73 7.56
CA GLU A 23 5.86 10.25 8.86
C GLU A 23 6.51 9.16 9.71
N VAL A 24 5.85 8.01 9.89
CA VAL A 24 6.36 6.89 10.68
C VAL A 24 7.64 6.32 10.07
N ARG A 25 7.71 6.17 8.73
CA ARG A 25 8.95 5.74 8.06
C ARG A 25 10.11 6.68 8.36
N ARG A 26 9.89 8.00 8.34
CA ARG A 26 10.94 8.99 8.62
C ARG A 26 11.39 8.97 10.07
N GLN A 27 10.47 8.78 11.01
CA GLN A 27 10.79 8.71 12.44
C GLN A 27 11.46 7.39 12.84
N PHE A 28 11.06 6.28 12.22
CA PHE A 28 11.50 4.93 12.59
C PHE A 28 11.98 4.14 11.35
N PRO A 29 13.10 4.55 10.71
CA PRO A 29 13.53 4.01 9.42
C PRO A 29 13.84 2.51 9.45
N CYS A 30 14.22 1.96 10.61
CA CYS A 30 14.60 0.56 10.76
C CYS A 30 13.44 -0.36 11.14
N ILE A 31 12.24 0.16 11.40
CA ILE A 31 11.08 -0.65 11.78
C ILE A 31 10.30 -0.99 10.51
N PRO A 32 10.10 -2.29 10.19
CA PRO A 32 9.24 -2.64 9.07
C PRO A 32 7.79 -2.25 9.36
N ILE A 33 7.16 -1.54 8.42
CA ILE A 33 5.79 -1.07 8.50
C ILE A 33 4.96 -1.54 7.31
N ILE A 34 3.71 -1.88 7.59
CA ILE A 34 2.69 -2.18 6.58
C ILE A 34 1.52 -1.25 6.84
N THR A 35 1.15 -0.44 5.86
CA THR A 35 0.00 0.45 5.98
C THR A 35 -0.90 0.33 4.77
N MET A 36 -2.21 0.43 5.00
CA MET A 36 -3.19 0.40 3.93
C MET A 36 -4.49 1.05 4.36
N SER A 37 -5.11 1.75 3.42
CA SER A 37 -6.51 2.12 3.48
C SER A 37 -7.34 1.00 2.83
N MET A 38 -8.42 0.59 3.48
CA MET A 38 -9.27 -0.52 3.07
C MET A 38 -10.37 -0.07 2.09
N GLY A 39 -11.06 -1.05 1.50
CA GLY A 39 -12.15 -0.81 0.56
C GLY A 39 -11.68 -0.26 -0.79
N PRO A 40 -12.64 -0.04 -1.73
CA PRO A 40 -12.33 0.44 -3.08
C PRO A 40 -11.61 1.80 -3.09
N THR A 41 -12.06 2.76 -2.25
CA THR A 41 -11.46 4.09 -2.14
C THR A 41 -10.00 4.02 -1.66
N GLY A 42 -9.68 3.08 -0.77
CA GLY A 42 -8.34 2.88 -0.24
C GLY A 42 -7.39 2.08 -1.15
N ALA A 43 -7.88 1.51 -2.25
CA ALA A 43 -7.10 0.60 -3.12
C ALA A 43 -5.78 1.22 -3.61
N VAL A 44 -5.77 2.53 -3.88
CA VAL A 44 -4.57 3.27 -4.28
C VAL A 44 -3.42 3.12 -3.30
N THR A 45 -3.69 3.04 -1.99
CA THR A 45 -2.64 2.89 -0.96
C THR A 45 -1.88 1.57 -1.08
N ARG A 46 -2.51 0.53 -1.64
CA ARG A 46 -1.88 -0.77 -1.92
C ARG A 46 -0.94 -0.69 -3.13
N LEU A 47 -1.20 0.25 -4.04
CA LEU A 47 -0.39 0.48 -5.24
C LEU A 47 0.85 1.33 -4.93
N VAL A 48 0.64 2.43 -4.22
CA VAL A 48 1.66 3.47 -4.05
C VAL A 48 2.31 3.49 -2.68
N GLY A 49 1.81 2.69 -1.70
CA GLY A 49 2.30 2.71 -0.33
C GLY A 49 3.82 2.48 -0.18
N GLY A 50 4.43 1.73 -1.10
CA GLY A 50 5.88 1.56 -1.16
C GLY A 50 6.66 2.87 -1.36
N LEU A 51 6.11 3.81 -2.13
CA LEU A 51 6.72 5.14 -2.34
C LEU A 51 6.75 5.98 -1.06
N PHE A 52 5.82 5.71 -0.13
CA PHE A 52 5.67 6.41 1.14
C PHE A 52 6.29 5.63 2.31
N GLY A 53 6.82 4.43 2.06
CA GLY A 53 7.57 3.65 3.05
C GLY A 53 6.84 2.45 3.67
N SER A 54 5.71 1.99 3.12
CA SER A 54 5.16 0.67 3.46
C SER A 54 6.00 -0.43 2.80
N ASP A 55 6.56 -1.35 3.58
CA ASP A 55 7.48 -2.38 3.05
C ASP A 55 6.76 -3.50 2.30
N LEU A 56 5.50 -3.76 2.64
CA LEU A 56 4.70 -4.81 2.02
C LEU A 56 3.31 -4.29 1.64
N THR A 57 2.71 -4.96 0.65
CA THR A 57 1.32 -4.82 0.25
C THR A 57 0.68 -6.19 0.10
N PHE A 58 -0.66 -6.25 0.11
CA PHE A 58 -1.42 -7.50 0.03
C PHE A 58 -2.27 -7.52 -1.23
N ALA A 59 -2.21 -8.66 -1.93
CA ALA A 59 -2.96 -8.96 -3.14
C ALA A 59 -3.69 -10.31 -3.02
N VAL A 60 -4.68 -10.54 -3.89
CA VAL A 60 -5.40 -11.81 -3.98
C VAL A 60 -4.63 -12.80 -4.84
N GLY A 61 -4.35 -13.99 -4.30
CA GLY A 61 -3.73 -15.08 -5.05
C GLY A 61 -4.73 -15.95 -5.83
N SER A 62 -5.83 -16.37 -5.19
CA SER A 62 -6.81 -17.30 -5.79
C SER A 62 -8.26 -16.92 -5.50
N GLN A 63 -8.62 -16.70 -4.23
CA GLN A 63 -9.94 -16.21 -3.82
C GLN A 63 -9.80 -14.90 -3.04
N SER A 64 -10.63 -13.92 -3.42
CA SER A 64 -10.72 -12.65 -2.70
C SER A 64 -11.27 -12.92 -1.30
N SER A 65 -10.49 -12.63 -0.26
CA SER A 65 -10.90 -12.80 1.13
C SER A 65 -11.63 -11.58 1.70
N ALA A 66 -11.68 -10.46 0.94
CA ALA A 66 -12.45 -9.27 1.30
C ALA A 66 -12.76 -8.40 0.06
N PRO A 67 -13.89 -7.66 0.04
CA PRO A 67 -14.19 -6.69 -1.01
C PRO A 67 -13.08 -5.64 -1.19
N GLY A 68 -12.72 -5.33 -2.44
CA GLY A 68 -11.70 -4.32 -2.77
C GLY A 68 -10.24 -4.81 -2.73
N GLN A 69 -10.00 -6.13 -2.60
CA GLN A 69 -8.65 -6.67 -2.78
C GLN A 69 -8.27 -6.75 -4.26
N ILE A 70 -7.06 -6.32 -4.60
CA ILE A 70 -6.52 -6.32 -5.97
C ILE A 70 -5.91 -7.70 -6.27
N PRO A 71 -6.28 -8.37 -7.38
CA PRO A 71 -5.61 -9.59 -7.83
C PRO A 71 -4.11 -9.40 -8.03
N VAL A 72 -3.31 -10.41 -7.67
CA VAL A 72 -1.85 -10.33 -7.77
C VAL A 72 -1.37 -10.05 -9.19
N ALA A 73 -2.05 -10.58 -10.21
CA ALA A 73 -1.72 -10.34 -11.61
C ALA A 73 -1.90 -8.87 -11.99
N GLU A 74 -3.03 -8.26 -11.62
CA GLU A 74 -3.32 -6.84 -11.86
C GLU A 74 -2.38 -5.93 -11.08
N LEU A 75 -2.12 -6.24 -9.80
CA LEU A 75 -1.19 -5.47 -8.98
C LEU A 75 0.21 -5.44 -9.60
N ARG A 76 0.69 -6.58 -10.13
CA ARG A 76 2.00 -6.65 -10.82
C ARG A 76 2.02 -5.79 -12.08
N GLN A 77 0.94 -5.76 -12.85
CA GLN A 77 0.82 -4.88 -14.01
C GLN A 77 0.91 -3.40 -13.60
N CYS A 78 0.17 -2.98 -12.58
CA CYS A 78 0.27 -1.61 -12.05
C CYS A 78 1.68 -1.29 -11.56
N PHE A 79 2.33 -2.23 -10.87
CA PHE A 79 3.69 -2.05 -10.38
C PHE A 79 4.71 -1.87 -11.50
N SER A 80 4.55 -2.56 -12.63
CA SER A 80 5.44 -2.38 -13.78
C SER A 80 5.42 -0.95 -14.35
N VAL A 81 4.35 -0.19 -14.10
CA VAL A 81 4.21 1.21 -14.52
C VAL A 81 4.73 2.17 -13.45
N ILE A 82 4.43 1.91 -12.16
CA ILE A 82 4.64 2.86 -11.05
C ILE A 82 6.00 2.67 -10.37
N HIS A 83 6.52 1.44 -10.36
CA HIS A 83 7.82 1.09 -9.78
C HIS A 83 8.75 0.68 -10.94
N PRO A 84 9.35 1.65 -11.66
CA PRO A 84 10.31 1.32 -12.70
C PRO A 84 11.43 0.48 -12.05
N THR A 85 11.67 -0.69 -12.63
CA THR A 85 12.79 -1.53 -12.22
C THR A 85 14.06 -0.76 -12.58
N HIS A 86 14.66 -0.12 -11.58
CA HIS A 86 16.07 0.25 -11.68
C HIS A 86 16.87 -1.05 -11.66
N THR A 87 17.02 -1.66 -12.83
CA THR A 87 18.17 -2.53 -13.07
C THR A 87 19.38 -1.60 -13.05
N GLU A 88 20.00 -1.46 -11.88
CA GLU A 88 21.37 -0.95 -11.82
C GLU A 88 22.22 -1.90 -12.68
N ALA A 89 22.78 -1.35 -13.75
CA ALA A 89 23.79 -1.97 -14.58
C ALA A 89 25.18 -1.76 -13.97
#